data_AF-A0A967RFA6-F1
#
_entry.id   AF-A0A967RFA6-F1
#
_cell.length_a   1.000
_cell.length_b   1.000
_cell.length_c   1.000
_cell.angle_alpha   90.00
_cell.angle_beta   90.00
_cell.angle_gamma   90.00
#
_symmetry.space_group_name_H-M   'P 1'
#
loop_
_entity.id
_entity.type
_entity.pdbx_description
1 polymer ?
#
loop_
_entity_poly.entity_id
_entity_poly.type
_entity_poly.pdbx_seq_one_letter_code
_entity_poly.pdbx_strand_id
1 'polypeptide(L)' 'DEDKQARDLFVKWLKELNLEITIDEMGNIFGKRPGKNNDLPPVMSGSHIDSQPKGGRFDGILG' A
#
# COMPACT_ATOMS: atom_id res chain seq x y z
N ASP A 1 -1.51 -12.65 -12.22
CA ASP A 1 -0.09 -12.78 -11.82
C ASP A 1 0.60 -11.45 -11.61
N GLU A 2 0.55 -10.53 -12.57
CA GLU A 2 1.26 -9.22 -12.48
C GLU A 2 0.80 -8.35 -11.29
N ASP A 3 -0.51 -8.24 -11.05
CA ASP A 3 -1.05 -7.50 -9.90
C ASP A 3 -0.52 -8.03 -8.56
N LYS A 4 -0.47 -9.37 -8.42
CA LYS A 4 0.10 -10.00 -7.22
C LYS A 4 1.59 -9.66 -7.06
N GLN A 5 2.37 -9.70 -8.14
CA GLN A 5 3.80 -9.36 -8.08
C GLN A 5 4.02 -7.89 -7.67
N ALA A 6 3.20 -6.97 -8.17
CA ALA A 6 3.25 -5.56 -7.77
C ALA A 6 2.90 -5.37 -6.28
N ARG A 7 1.85 -6.05 -5.80
CA ARG A 7 1.45 -6.05 -4.38
C ARG A 7 2.53 -6.66 -3.47
N ASP A 8 3.13 -7.78 -3.87
CA ASP A 8 4.22 -8.42 -3.13
C ASP A 8 5.44 -7.50 -3.03
N LEU A 9 5.77 -6.77 -4.10
CA LEU A 9 6.84 -5.78 -4.11
C LEU A 9 6.53 -4.61 -3.17
N PHE A 10 5.30 -4.10 -3.20
CA PHE A 10 4.86 -3.06 -2.28
C PHE A 10 5.00 -3.49 -0.82
N VAL A 11 4.52 -4.70 -0.48
CA VAL A 11 4.67 -5.28 0.87
C VAL A 11 6.13 -5.42 1.27
N LYS A 12 7.02 -5.82 0.34
CA LYS A 12 8.46 -5.89 0.60
C LYS A 12 9.02 -4.53 1.00
N TRP A 13 8.67 -3.45 0.29
CA TRP A 13 9.11 -2.11 0.63
C TRP A 13 8.57 -1.64 2.00
N LEU A 14 7.31 -1.93 2.32
CA LEU A 14 6.76 -1.60 3.65
C LEU A 14 7.53 -2.32 4.78
N LYS A 15 7.97 -3.56 4.55
CA LYS A 15 8.82 -4.31 5.49
C LYS A 15 10.20 -3.68 5.64
N GLU A 16 10.84 -3.30 4.53
CA GLU A 16 12.14 -2.61 4.54
C GLU A 16 12.08 -1.27 5.31
N LEU A 17 10.92 -0.60 5.29
CA LEU A 17 10.64 0.61 6.06
C LEU A 17 10.25 0.35 7.52
N ASN A 18 10.20 -0.91 7.97
CA ASN A 18 9.77 -1.32 9.31
C ASN A 18 8.38 -0.79 9.71
N LEU A 19 7.43 -0.80 8.78
CA LEU A 19 6.04 -0.42 9.05
C LEU A 19 5.24 -1.61 9.57
N GLU A 20 4.20 -1.33 10.36
CA GLU A 20 3.20 -2.33 10.73
C GLU A 20 2.30 -2.58 9.50
N ILE A 21 2.21 -3.85 9.07
CA ILE A 21 1.50 -4.21 7.84
C ILE A 21 0.23 -4.96 8.20
N THR A 22 -0.90 -4.46 7.71
CA THR A 22 -2.20 -5.13 7.81
C THR A 22 -2.77 -5.30 6.41
N ILE A 23 -3.35 -6.47 6.16
CA ILE A 23 -4.10 -6.76 4.93
C ILE A 23 -5.52 -7.12 5.36
N ASP A 24 -6.52 -6.41 4.84
CA ASP A 24 -7.91 -6.68 5.17
C ASP A 24 -8.50 -7.83 4.33
N GLU A 25 -9.75 -8.19 4.61
CA GLU A 25 -10.46 -9.27 3.92
C GLU A 25 -10.69 -9.00 2.43
N MET A 26 -10.60 -7.75 2.00
CA MET A 26 -10.74 -7.33 0.59
C MET A 26 -9.38 -7.23 -0.12
N GLY A 27 -8.28 -7.44 0.59
CA GLY A 27 -6.92 -7.40 0.05
C GLY A 27 -6.32 -6.00 -0.04
N ASN A 28 -6.90 -4.99 0.63
CA ASN A 28 -6.24 -3.69 0.77
C ASN A 28 -5.01 -3.84 1.67
N ILE A 29 -3.91 -3.18 1.31
CA ILE A 29 -2.64 -3.28 2.03
C ILE A 29 -2.38 -1.96 2.74
N PHE A 30 -2.20 -2.02 4.06
CA PHE A 30 -1.92 -0.86 4.90
C PHE A 30 -0.50 -0.98 5.46
N GLY A 31 0.31 0.07 5.28
CA GLY A 31 1.59 0.23 5.97
C GLY A 31 1.49 1.37 6.98
N LYS A 32 1.47 1.06 8.27
CA LYS A 32 1.32 2.04 9.35
C LYS A 32 2.67 2.35 9.98
N ARG A 33 3.06 3.62 9.95
CA ARG A 33 4.16 4.15 10.75
C ARG A 33 3.62 4.56 12.13
N PRO A 34 4.22 4.09 13.26
CA PRO A 34 3.78 4.53 14.58
C PRO A 34 3.99 6.03 14.76
N GLY A 35 2.98 6.69 15.31
CA GLY A 35 3.03 8.09 15.69
C GLY A 35 3.65 8.28 17.08
N LYS A 36 3.76 9.54 17.51
CA LYS A 36 4.12 9.85 18.91
C LYS A 36 3.01 9.49 19.90
N ASN A 37 1.76 9.51 19.43
CA ASN A 37 0.59 9.04 20.16
C ASN A 37 -0.24 8.17 19.21
N ASN A 38 -0.36 6.87 19.54
CA ASN A 38 -1.06 5.90 18.71
C ASN A 38 -2.56 5.75 19.05
N ASP A 39 -3.05 6.47 20.08
CA ASP A 39 -4.46 6.49 20.46
C ASP A 39 -5.29 7.44 19.59
N LEU A 40 -4.62 8.32 18.83
CA LEU A 40 -5.27 9.21 17.88
C LEU A 40 -5.54 8.49 16.55
N PRO A 41 -6.59 8.88 15.81
CA PRO A 41 -6.85 8.37 14.47
C PRO A 41 -5.65 8.58 13.53
N PRO A 42 -5.34 7.63 12.66
CA PRO A 42 -4.25 7.78 11.69
C PRO A 42 -4.62 8.82 10.61
N VAL A 43 -3.60 9.50 10.09
CA VAL A 43 -3.72 10.24 8.83
C VAL A 43 -3.34 9.30 7.69
N MET A 44 -4.23 9.17 6.71
CA MET A 44 -4.10 8.19 5.64
C MET A 44 -3.82 8.88 4.30
N SER A 45 -3.00 8.24 3.47
CA SER A 45 -2.78 8.56 2.07
C SER A 45 -2.54 7.27 1.31
N GLY A 46 -2.99 7.20 0.05
CA GLY A 46 -2.79 6.07 -0.83
C GLY A 46 -3.71 6.15 -2.05
N SER A 47 -3.59 5.17 -2.93
CA SER A 47 -4.34 5.07 -4.17
C SER A 47 -4.57 3.59 -4.54
N HIS A 48 -4.37 3.22 -5.80
CA HIS A 48 -4.49 1.85 -6.31
C HIS A 48 -3.24 1.40 -7.08
N ILE A 49 -3.04 0.08 -7.17
CA ILE A 49 -1.88 -0.55 -7.82
C ILE A 49 -2.26 -1.20 -9.16
N ASP A 50 -3.54 -1.57 -9.32
CA ASP A 50 -4.04 -2.16 -10.57
C ASP A 50 -4.09 -1.13 -11.69
N SER A 51 -4.17 -1.61 -12.93
CA SER A 51 -4.20 -0.76 -14.12
C SER A 51 -5.09 -1.34 -15.21
N GLN A 52 -5.37 -0.53 -16.23
CA GLN A 52 -6.08 -0.93 -17.43
C GLN A 52 -5.13 -1.60 -18.43
N PRO A 53 -5.62 -2.42 -19.40
CA PRO A 53 -4.78 -3.07 -20.41
C PRO A 53 -3.89 -2.13 -21.24
N LYS A 54 -4.25 -0.84 -21.33
CA LYS A 54 -3.45 0.23 -21.95
C LYS A 54 -3.27 1.43 -21.01
N GLY A 55 -3.19 1.15 -19.71
CA GLY A 55 -3.03 2.16 -18.67
C GLY A 55 -1.70 2.91 -18.77
N GLY A 56 -1.70 4.15 -18.28
CA GLY A 56 -0.49 4.95 -18.13
C GLY A 56 0.35 4.48 -16.93
N ARG A 57 1.61 4.89 -16.89
CA ARG A 57 2.57 4.48 -15.84
C ARG A 57 2.37 5.16 -14.48
N PHE A 58 1.46 6.13 -14.37
CA PHE A 58 1.33 6.99 -13.19
C PHE A 58 -0.07 7.01 -12.58
N ASP A 59 -1.06 6.48 -13.30
CA ASP A 59 -2.42 6.36 -12.78
C ASP A 59 -2.42 5.32 -11.65
N GLY A 60 -3.02 5.66 -10.52
CA GLY A 60 -2.94 4.89 -9.29
C GLY A 60 -1.57 4.95 -8.62
N ILE A 61 -0.56 4.32 -9.23
CA ILE A 61 0.70 3.92 -8.60
C ILE A 61 1.57 5.06 -8.04
N LEU A 62 1.33 6.30 -8.43
CA LEU A 62 2.03 7.47 -7.89
C LEU A 62 1.51 7.90 -6.51
N GLY A 63 0.25 7.60 -6.19
CA GLY A 63 -0.42 8.00 -4.95
C GLY A 63 -0.32 6.96 -3.85
#